data_AF-A0A7K3KNJ0-F1
#
_entry.id   AF-A0A7K3KNJ0-F1
#
_cell.length_a   1.000
_cell.length_b   1.000
_cell.length_c   1.000
_cell.angle_alpha   90.00
_cell.angle_beta   90.00
_cell.angle_gamma   90.00
#
_symmetry.space_group_name_H-M   'P 1'
#
loop_
_entity.id
_entity.type
_entity.pdbx_description
1 polymer ?
#
loop_
_entity_poly.entity_id
_entity_poly.type
_entity_poly.pdbx_seq_one_letter_code
_entity_poly.pdbx_strand_id
1 'polypeptide(L)'
;MFTVDELSDLPIWVQLRNRIAYLIRMGHFAAGEQLPSVRSMAAAAKINYNTVTKAYRDLEQGGLIINVRGRGMFVSKEATAEDNGTDAADAMAEACLRRYRQIGMSYKEAAERVSSIAQAMQNRSTETTDEKRGYWDAGQEG
;
A
#
# COMPACT_ATOMS: atom_id res chain seq x y z
N MET A 1 8.98 -2.20 4.42
CA MET A 1 8.35 -1.68 5.66
C MET A 1 7.16 -0.81 5.27
N PHE A 2 6.05 -0.82 6.03
CA PHE A 2 4.85 -0.01 5.77
C PHE A 2 4.97 1.33 6.50
N THR A 3 4.56 2.40 5.84
CA THR A 3 4.42 3.75 6.40
C THR A 3 3.04 4.26 6.02
N VAL A 4 2.40 5.00 6.92
CA VAL A 4 1.09 5.60 6.64
C VAL A 4 1.25 6.66 5.55
N ASP A 5 0.38 6.61 4.55
CA ASP A 5 0.20 7.69 3.59
C ASP A 5 -0.90 8.61 4.13
N GLU A 6 -0.49 9.76 4.68
CA GLU A 6 -1.41 10.74 5.28
C GLU A 6 -2.31 11.45 4.27
N LEU A 7 -2.05 11.25 2.98
CA LEU A 7 -2.72 11.94 1.89
C LEU A 7 -3.62 11.00 1.10
N SER A 8 -3.55 9.71 1.43
CA SER A 8 -4.48 8.73 0.92
C SER A 8 -5.83 8.91 1.61
N ASP A 9 -6.91 8.99 0.82
CA ASP A 9 -8.29 8.94 1.31
C ASP A 9 -8.67 7.57 1.90
N LEU A 10 -7.79 6.57 1.79
CA LEU A 10 -8.03 5.25 2.34
C LEU A 10 -7.82 5.24 3.85
N PRO A 11 -8.72 4.60 4.63
CA PRO A 11 -8.48 4.36 6.04
C PRO A 11 -7.16 3.61 6.27
N ILE A 12 -6.42 3.94 7.34
CA ILE A 12 -5.08 3.36 7.60
C ILE A 12 -5.06 1.82 7.58
N TRP A 13 -6.10 1.17 8.09
CA TRP A 13 -6.19 -0.30 8.08
C TRP A 13 -6.27 -0.88 6.65
N VAL A 14 -6.93 -0.16 5.73
CA VAL A 14 -7.02 -0.50 4.30
C VAL A 14 -5.66 -0.33 3.63
N GLN A 15 -4.95 0.76 3.93
CA GLN A 15 -3.61 1.01 3.41
C GLN A 15 -2.65 -0.12 3.84
N LEU A 16 -2.63 -0.46 5.14
CA LEU A 16 -1.78 -1.54 5.66
C LEU A 16 -2.13 -2.88 5.00
N ARG A 17 -3.41 -3.24 4.95
CA ARG A 17 -3.87 -4.46 4.30
C ARG A 17 -3.40 -4.52 2.86
N ASN A 18 -3.65 -3.47 2.07
CA ASN A 18 -3.26 -3.43 0.66
C ASN A 18 -1.75 -3.60 0.51
N ARG A 19 -0.95 -2.95 1.37
CA ARG A 19 0.51 -3.07 1.34
C ARG A 19 0.98 -4.50 1.62
N ILE A 20 0.45 -5.15 2.65
CA ILE A 20 0.83 -6.54 2.99
C ILE A 20 0.39 -7.50 1.88
N ALA A 21 -0.82 -7.34 1.36
CA ALA A 21 -1.32 -8.15 0.25
C ALA A 21 -0.44 -8.00 -1.00
N TYR A 22 -0.02 -6.78 -1.32
CA TYR A 22 0.93 -6.52 -2.41
C TYR A 22 2.28 -7.23 -2.15
N LEU A 23 2.84 -7.11 -0.95
CA LEU A 23 4.12 -7.74 -0.61
C LEU A 23 4.05 -9.29 -0.68
N ILE A 24 2.94 -9.88 -0.28
CA ILE A 24 2.71 -11.33 -0.42
C ILE A 24 2.69 -11.73 -1.90
N ARG A 25 1.92 -11.02 -2.73
CA ARG A 25 1.81 -11.31 -4.18
C ARG A 25 3.13 -11.14 -4.92
N MET A 26 3.94 -10.17 -4.52
CA MET A 26 5.28 -9.95 -5.09
C MET A 26 6.33 -10.94 -4.56
N GLY A 27 5.95 -11.89 -3.69
CA GLY A 27 6.87 -12.87 -3.10
C GLY A 27 7.83 -12.30 -2.06
N HIS A 28 7.62 -11.07 -1.59
CA HIS A 28 8.42 -10.51 -0.50
C HIS A 28 8.16 -11.21 0.83
N PHE A 29 6.93 -11.71 1.03
CA PHE A 29 6.62 -12.68 2.06
C PHE A 29 6.31 -14.02 1.38
N ALA A 30 7.14 -15.02 1.63
CA ALA A 30 6.99 -16.33 1.02
C ALA A 30 5.81 -17.11 1.61
N ALA A 31 5.28 -18.07 0.85
CA ALA A 31 4.28 -19.01 1.34
C ALA A 31 4.76 -19.72 2.62
N GLY A 32 3.95 -19.67 3.68
CA GLY A 32 4.30 -20.22 4.99
C GLY A 32 5.26 -19.36 5.82
N GLU A 33 5.67 -18.18 5.35
CA GLU A 33 6.48 -17.24 6.13
C GLU A 33 5.63 -16.61 7.25
N GLN A 34 6.25 -16.39 8.41
CA GLN A 34 5.61 -15.73 9.54
C GLN A 34 5.59 -14.22 9.32
N LEU A 35 4.41 -13.61 9.44
CA LEU A 35 4.28 -12.16 9.43
C LEU A 35 4.66 -11.56 10.79
N PRO A 36 5.04 -10.26 10.83
CA PRO A 36 5.22 -9.56 12.10
C PRO A 36 3.96 -9.66 12.95
N SER A 37 4.12 -9.88 14.24
CA SER A 37 3.01 -9.84 15.20
C SER A 37 2.25 -8.51 15.13
N VAL A 38 0.99 -8.51 15.57
CA VAL A 38 0.18 -7.28 15.64
C VAL A 38 0.90 -6.17 16.41
N ARG A 39 1.54 -6.51 17.53
CA ARG A 39 2.29 -5.55 18.35
C ARG A 39 3.53 -5.01 17.65
N SER A 40 4.35 -5.89 17.05
CA SER A 40 5.56 -5.46 16.35
C SER A 40 5.23 -4.64 15.10
N MET A 41 4.17 -4.99 14.37
CA MET A 41 3.70 -4.21 13.22
C MET A 41 3.18 -2.84 13.66
N ALA A 42 2.35 -2.78 14.72
CA ALA A 42 1.85 -1.52 15.26
C ALA A 42 2.99 -0.58 15.67
N ALA A 43 4.01 -1.12 16.36
CA ALA A 43 5.18 -0.37 16.76
C ALA A 43 6.01 0.12 15.57
N ALA A 44 6.30 -0.77 14.60
CA ALA A 44 7.11 -0.44 13.44
C ALA A 44 6.44 0.60 12.53
N ALA A 45 5.13 0.48 12.32
CA ALA A 45 4.33 1.40 11.51
C ALA A 45 3.86 2.65 12.27
N LYS A 46 4.06 2.71 13.59
CA LYS A 46 3.54 3.75 14.49
C LYS A 46 2.02 3.96 14.36
N ILE A 47 1.26 2.87 14.30
CA ILE A 47 -0.21 2.91 14.19
C ILE A 47 -0.89 2.16 15.33
N ASN A 48 -2.19 2.41 15.51
CA ASN A 48 -2.98 1.76 16.55
C ASN A 48 -3.03 0.22 16.37
N TYR A 49 -2.90 -0.51 17.48
CA TYR A 49 -2.99 -1.98 17.54
C TYR A 49 -4.29 -2.53 16.89
N ASN A 50 -5.43 -1.88 17.13
CA ASN A 50 -6.72 -2.27 16.57
C ASN A 50 -6.77 -2.09 15.05
N THR A 51 -6.05 -1.11 14.51
CA THR A 51 -5.90 -0.88 13.07
C THR A 51 -5.17 -2.05 12.41
N VAL A 52 -4.07 -2.52 13.02
CA VAL A 52 -3.34 -3.72 12.56
C VAL A 52 -4.21 -4.96 12.69
N THR A 53 -4.88 -5.14 13.82
CA THR A 53 -5.78 -6.28 14.05
C THR A 53 -6.86 -6.35 12.97
N LYS A 54 -7.47 -5.21 12.64
CA LYS A 54 -8.48 -5.11 11.57
C LYS A 54 -7.89 -5.47 10.21
N ALA A 55 -6.71 -4.95 9.87
CA ALA A 55 -6.04 -5.25 8.61
C ALA A 55 -5.71 -6.76 8.47
N TYR A 56 -5.18 -7.37 9.53
CA TYR A 56 -4.83 -8.80 9.53
C TYR A 56 -6.07 -9.69 9.46
N ARG A 57 -7.15 -9.32 10.15
CA ARG A 57 -8.42 -10.04 10.05
C ARG A 57 -8.97 -10.02 8.62
N ASP A 58 -8.87 -8.88 7.93
CA ASP A 58 -9.32 -8.77 6.53
C ASP A 58 -8.46 -9.63 5.58
N LEU A 59 -7.14 -9.64 5.79
CA LEU A 59 -6.22 -10.52 5.04
C LEU A 59 -6.51 -12.01 5.28
N GLU A 60 -6.84 -12.38 6.51
CA GLU A 60 -7.19 -13.76 6.88
C GLU A 60 -8.52 -14.17 6.24
N GLN A 61 -9.52 -13.29 6.25
CA GLN A 61 -10.80 -13.51 5.55
C GLN A 61 -10.62 -13.62 4.03
N GLY A 62 -9.66 -12.89 3.46
CA GLY A 62 -9.27 -12.99 2.06
C GLY A 62 -8.38 -14.19 1.73
N GLY A 63 -8.07 -15.07 2.69
CA GLY A 63 -7.27 -16.28 2.48
C GLY A 63 -5.79 -16.03 2.21
N LEU A 64 -5.30 -14.80 2.33
CA LEU A 64 -3.90 -14.44 2.09
C LEU A 64 -2.99 -14.86 3.24
N ILE A 65 -3.54 -14.89 4.46
CA ILE A 65 -2.81 -15.27 5.68
C ILE A 65 -3.67 -16.21 6.52
N ILE A 66 -3.02 -16.95 7.42
CA ILE A 66 -3.68 -17.86 8.35
C ILE A 66 -3.15 -17.62 9.77
N ASN A 67 -4.04 -17.66 10.76
CA ASN A 67 -3.65 -17.72 12.15
C ASN A 67 -3.32 -19.15 12.57
N VAL A 68 -2.07 -19.38 12.96
CA VAL A 68 -1.67 -20.61 13.61
C VAL A 68 -1.69 -20.41 15.12
N ARG A 69 -2.65 -21.07 15.77
CA ARG A 69 -2.90 -20.95 17.22
C ARG A 69 -1.59 -21.10 18.02
N GLY A 70 -1.28 -20.09 18.83
CA GLY A 70 -0.08 -20.05 19.67
C GLY A 70 1.23 -19.74 18.94
N ARG A 71 1.23 -19.65 17.60
CA ARG A 71 2.42 -19.35 16.79
C ARG A 71 2.34 -18.02 16.04
N GLY A 72 1.15 -17.50 15.78
CA GLY A 72 0.95 -16.19 15.14
C GLY A 72 0.41 -16.28 13.71
N MET A 73 0.62 -15.23 12.92
CA MET A 73 0.10 -15.12 11.55
C MET A 73 1.13 -15.56 10.52
N PHE A 74 0.71 -16.35 9.54
CA PHE A 74 1.56 -16.87 8.47
C PHE A 74 0.94 -16.62 7.10
N VAL A 75 1.74 -16.45 6.06
CA VAL A 75 1.25 -16.37 4.68
C VAL A 75 0.67 -17.71 4.27
N SER A 76 -0.53 -17.69 3.70
CA SER A 76 -1.22 -18.89 3.21
C SER A 76 -0.43 -19.52 2.05
N LYS A 77 -0.45 -20.85 1.91
CA LYS A 77 0.28 -21.51 0.82
C LYS A 77 -0.38 -21.26 -0.53
N GLU A 78 -1.70 -21.12 -0.49
CA GLU A 78 -2.58 -20.87 -1.62
C GLU A 78 -2.53 -19.40 -2.07
N ALA A 79 -2.04 -18.48 -1.22
CA ALA A 79 -1.99 -17.04 -1.51
C ALA A 79 -1.08 -16.64 -2.69
N THR A 80 -0.14 -17.52 -3.06
CA THR A 80 0.86 -17.26 -4.12
C THR A 80 0.52 -17.93 -5.45
N ALA A 81 -0.56 -18.73 -5.51
CA ALA A 81 -0.83 -19.61 -6.64
C ALA A 81 -1.81 -19.04 -7.68
N GLU A 82 -2.62 -18.04 -7.34
CA GLU A 82 -3.82 -17.70 -8.15
C GLU A 82 -3.99 -16.22 -8.53
N ASP A 83 -3.24 -15.27 -7.93
CA ASP A 83 -3.45 -13.83 -8.18
C ASP A 83 -2.11 -13.07 -8.24
N ASN A 84 -1.44 -13.19 -9.38
CA ASN A 84 -0.33 -12.32 -9.73
C ASN A 84 -0.89 -10.90 -9.92
N GLY A 85 -0.96 -10.11 -8.86
CA GLY A 85 -1.45 -8.73 -8.91
C GLY A 85 -0.69 -7.84 -9.92
N THR A 86 0.43 -8.31 -10.44
CA THR A 86 1.10 -7.78 -11.64
C THR A 86 0.20 -7.82 -12.87
N ASP A 87 -0.53 -8.90 -13.12
CA ASP A 87 -1.34 -9.07 -14.34
C ASP A 87 -2.47 -8.03 -14.42
N ALA A 88 -3.10 -7.74 -13.28
CA ALA A 88 -4.13 -6.70 -13.20
C ALA A 88 -3.53 -5.28 -13.34
N ALA A 89 -2.39 -5.02 -12.71
CA ALA A 89 -1.69 -3.73 -12.84
C ALA A 89 -1.20 -3.50 -14.26
N ASP A 90 -0.65 -4.53 -14.90
CA ASP A 90 -0.19 -4.53 -16.28
C ASP A 90 -1.36 -4.32 -17.24
N ALA A 91 -2.49 -5.00 -17.03
CA ALA A 91 -3.71 -4.78 -17.82
C ALA A 91 -4.21 -3.33 -17.72
N MET A 92 -4.18 -2.73 -16.52
CA MET A 92 -4.54 -1.33 -16.32
C MET A 92 -3.56 -0.38 -17.02
N ALA A 93 -2.26 -0.64 -16.91
CA ALA A 93 -1.22 0.14 -17.57
C ALA A 93 -1.36 0.06 -19.10
N GLU A 94 -1.59 -1.13 -19.65
CA GLU A 94 -1.84 -1.33 -21.07
C GLU A 94 -3.09 -0.58 -21.54
N ALA A 95 -4.19 -0.65 -20.80
CA ALA A 95 -5.42 0.07 -21.14
C ALA A 95 -5.20 1.59 -21.16
N CYS A 96 -4.45 2.11 -20.19
CA CYS A 96 -4.05 3.52 -20.12
C CYS A 96 -3.21 3.92 -21.35
N LEU A 97 -2.17 3.16 -21.68
CA LEU A 97 -1.30 3.40 -22.82
C LEU A 97 -2.06 3.34 -24.15
N ARG A 98 -2.98 2.38 -24.31
CA ARG A 98 -3.87 2.30 -25.50
C ARG A 98 -4.71 3.57 -25.65
N ARG A 99 -5.21 4.14 -24.55
CA ARG A 99 -5.99 5.37 -24.59
C ARG A 99 -5.15 6.57 -25.00
N TYR A 100 -3.92 6.68 -24.52
CA TYR A 100 -2.98 7.72 -24.96
C TYR A 100 -2.65 7.61 -26.45
N ARG A 101 -2.47 6.39 -26.97
CA ARG A 101 -2.25 6.16 -28.41
C ARG A 101 -3.43 6.64 -29.26
N GLN A 102 -4.67 6.44 -28.80
CA GLN A 102 -5.87 6.88 -29.53
C GLN A 102 -5.98 8.40 -29.68
N ILE A 103 -5.36 9.18 -28.79
CA ILE A 103 -5.32 10.64 -28.90
C ILE A 103 -4.04 11.15 -29.59
N GLY A 104 -3.27 10.26 -30.20
CA GLY A 104 -2.10 10.60 -31.03
C GLY A 104 -0.75 10.61 -30.31
N MET A 105 -0.71 10.45 -28.98
CA MET A 105 0.56 10.45 -28.23
C MET A 105 1.38 9.19 -28.52
N SER A 106 2.69 9.32 -28.70
CA SER A 106 3.62 8.20 -28.72
C SER A 106 3.74 7.53 -27.34
N TYR A 107 4.29 6.31 -27.28
CA TYR A 107 4.53 5.63 -26.01
C TYR A 107 5.48 6.40 -25.09
N LYS A 108 6.47 7.09 -25.67
CA LYS A 108 7.41 7.92 -24.93
C LYS A 108 6.70 9.09 -24.26
N GLU A 109 5.91 9.86 -25.02
CA GLU A 109 5.14 11.00 -24.48
C GLU A 109 4.12 10.55 -23.43
N ALA A 110 3.48 9.39 -23.63
CA ALA A 110 2.54 8.82 -22.67
C ALA A 110 3.24 8.46 -21.35
N ALA A 111 4.39 7.79 -21.41
CA ALA A 111 5.18 7.45 -20.23
C ALA A 111 5.64 8.71 -19.47
N GLU A 112 6.19 9.69 -20.19
CA GLU A 112 6.61 10.97 -19.63
C GLU A 112 5.44 11.71 -18.95
N ARG A 113 4.25 11.68 -19.57
CA ARG A 113 3.04 12.31 -18.99
C ARG A 113 2.61 11.63 -17.70
N VAL A 114 2.58 10.29 -17.66
CA VAL A 114 2.23 9.53 -16.45
C VAL A 114 3.23 9.81 -15.34
N SER A 115 4.53 9.76 -15.63
CA SER A 115 5.59 10.07 -14.65
C SER A 115 5.47 11.50 -14.13
N SER A 116 5.20 12.48 -15.00
CA SER A 116 5.01 13.89 -14.60
C SER A 116 3.81 14.07 -13.67
N ILE A 117 2.67 13.42 -13.96
CA ILE A 117 1.49 13.46 -13.09
C ILE A 117 1.80 12.81 -11.74
N ALA A 118 2.44 11.65 -11.75
CA ALA A 118 2.82 10.95 -10.52
C ALA A 118 3.73 11.81 -9.63
N GLN A 119 4.73 12.47 -10.22
CA GLN A 119 5.61 13.39 -9.50
C GLN A 119 4.84 14.60 -8.96
N ALA A 120 3.95 15.20 -9.75
CA ALA A 120 3.13 16.32 -9.30
C ALA A 120 2.18 15.93 -8.16
N MET A 121 1.67 14.68 -8.16
CA MET A 121 0.88 14.15 -7.04
C MET A 121 1.73 13.99 -5.79
N GLN A 122 2.96 13.45 -5.90
CA GLN A 122 3.91 13.32 -4.78
C GLN A 122 4.41 14.66 -4.23
N ASN A 123 4.47 15.71 -5.05
CA ASN A 123 4.93 17.01 -4.57
C ASN A 123 3.80 17.77 -3.84
N ARG A 124 2.56 17.73 -4.34
CA ARG A 124 1.39 18.28 -3.62
C ARG A 124 1.18 17.61 -2.27
N SER A 125 1.47 16.32 -2.25
CA SER A 125 1.50 15.48 -1.07
C SER A 125 2.44 16.03 0.02
N THR A 126 3.67 16.42 -0.34
CA THR A 126 4.67 16.94 0.62
C THR A 126 4.41 18.37 1.09
N GLU A 127 3.85 19.24 0.23
CA GLU A 127 3.57 20.65 0.58
C GLU A 127 2.45 20.78 1.63
N THR A 128 1.41 19.93 1.55
CA THR A 128 0.31 19.94 2.54
C THR A 128 0.75 19.46 3.93
N THR A 129 1.79 18.63 4.01
CA THR A 129 2.37 18.18 5.29
C THR A 129 3.21 19.28 5.96
N ASP A 130 3.95 20.08 5.19
CA ASP A 130 4.75 21.19 5.70
C ASP A 130 3.88 22.36 6.21
N GLU A 131 2.78 22.68 5.51
CA GLU A 131 1.83 23.70 5.95
C GLU A 131 1.13 23.34 7.28
N LYS A 132 0.76 22.06 7.46
CA LYS A 132 0.20 21.58 8.73
C LYS A 132 1.22 21.62 9.85
N ARG A 133 2.49 21.28 9.58
CA ARG A 133 3.56 21.28 10.59
C ARG A 133 3.92 22.69 11.07
N GLY A 134 3.98 23.67 10.15
CA GLY A 134 4.21 25.08 10.50
C GLY A 134 3.09 25.70 11.36
N TYR A 135 1.84 25.23 11.22
CA TYR A 135 0.72 25.68 12.04
C TYR A 135 0.79 25.20 13.51
N TRP A 136 1.39 24.04 13.77
CA TRP A 136 1.55 23.49 15.12
C TRP A 136 2.73 24.11 15.88
N ASP A 137 3.82 24.42 15.18
CA ASP A 137 5.00 25.05 15.79
C ASP A 137 4.74 26.53 16.15
N ALA A 138 3.93 27.25 15.36
CA ALA A 138 3.56 28.65 15.63
C ALA A 138 2.55 28.84 16.79
N GLY A 139 1.88 27.77 17.24
CA GLY A 139 0.87 27.80 18.31
C GLY A 139 1.39 27.52 19.72
N GLN A 140 2.69 27.24 19.88
CA GLN A 140 3.33 26.92 21.17
C GLN A 140 4.11 28.11 21.79
N GLU A 141 4.16 29.26 21.11
CA GLU A 141 4.87 30.47 21.58
C GLU A 141 3.93 31.59 22.07
N GLY A 142 2.63 31.30 22.28
CA GLY A 142 1.60 32.27 22.69
C GLY A 142 1.09 32.10 24.11
#